data_AF-A0A1D8PJH5-F1
#
_entry.id   AF-A0A1D8PJH5-F1
#
_cell.length_a   1.000
_cell.length_b   1.000
_cell.length_c   1.000
_cell.angle_alpha   90.00
_cell.angle_beta   90.00
_cell.angle_gamma   90.00
#
_symmetry.space_group_name_H-M   'P 1'
#
loop_
_entity.id
_entity.type
_entity.pdbx_description
1 polymer ?
#
loop_
_entity_poly.entity_id
_entity_poly.type
_entity_poly.pdbx_seq_one_letter_code
_entity_poly.pdbx_strand_id
1 'polypeptide(L)'
;MITTRIRPIMNNTSTHTNTKTSTTILAKRSATATTATTSIPKQSSMSGQSKHAILIPSALNSLLHTDKQIKYHFYSLGGDFIRLASYRRFKQLFQVGGGSLVKQFVFDLSTFLKEELNDINSLRHHQLKNFLTCNKTILEKEKSMTLCDHHFGLKNWLYIIFGYMLQNYNEQEVNNCLDQLVSMYLEARSNRFSINDIRIIRDERDQFILSTFEQYLLDVPVRNDLLYNDNGDNKDVNYIILSNIKHHKHSNKNATIASNKDNNTTNRINLPKLPKIKDKSLLVKSLMHKEFYRVLLDPNHYFGKKMLGRNYSLDPQDYSLIRKELSILDGLGDLFLAQETSKLIYELICQKNHININSSTTYQLLKIMLATNTLMAKLTKAYNLYQGLDDSIINKRIAKEWLPFTILGETPPHSESSDWQSKDEIRIYEEEFLGDFFESYMAALLIEQPEVAKSFIREIYHRILMVMTETLPPDITYQTWTSNILGRNIYRKKSESIQC
;
A
#
# COMPACT_ATOMS: atom_id res chain seq x y z
N MET A 1 -0.03 -1.43 6.46
CA MET A 1 -1.08 -0.41 6.51
C MET A 1 -2.25 -0.95 7.32
N ILE A 2 -2.88 -0.12 8.15
CA ILE A 2 -4.16 -0.43 8.80
C ILE A 2 -5.24 0.10 7.86
N THR A 3 -5.65 -0.71 6.87
CA THR A 3 -6.80 -0.41 6.02
C THR A 3 -8.05 -0.98 6.69
N THR A 4 -8.97 -0.11 7.12
CA THR A 4 -10.32 -0.50 7.56
C THR A 4 -11.06 -1.05 6.35
N ARG A 5 -11.14 -2.38 6.23
CA ARG A 5 -11.82 -3.05 5.11
C ARG A 5 -13.29 -2.62 5.01
N ILE A 6 -13.69 -2.16 3.83
CA ILE A 6 -15.08 -1.93 3.41
C ILE A 6 -15.96 -3.14 3.80
N ARG A 7 -16.98 -2.92 4.62
CA ARG A 7 -18.02 -3.93 4.89
C ARG A 7 -18.90 -4.07 3.64
N PRO A 8 -19.19 -5.28 3.15
CA PRO A 8 -20.21 -5.48 2.13
C PRO A 8 -21.56 -5.00 2.67
N ILE A 9 -22.25 -4.17 1.89
CA ILE A 9 -23.67 -3.84 2.10
C ILE A 9 -24.45 -5.16 1.97
N MET A 10 -24.90 -5.72 3.10
CA MET A 10 -25.79 -6.88 3.11
C MET A 10 -27.22 -6.39 2.86
N ASN A 11 -27.80 -6.82 1.74
CA ASN A 11 -29.24 -6.78 1.53
C ASN A 11 -29.88 -7.80 2.48
N ASN A 12 -30.21 -7.42 3.71
CA ASN A 12 -31.00 -8.25 4.62
C ASN A 12 -32.37 -7.58 4.87
N THR A 13 -33.27 -7.76 3.92
CA THR A 13 -34.71 -7.77 4.17
C THR A 13 -35.13 -9.19 4.60
N SER A 14 -35.08 -9.47 5.90
CA SER A 14 -36.13 -10.24 6.58
C SER A 14 -35.91 -10.24 8.09
N THR A 15 -36.85 -9.59 8.77
CA THR A 15 -37.29 -9.76 10.15
C THR A 15 -37.15 -11.19 10.71
N HIS A 16 -36.58 -11.34 11.91
CA HIS A 16 -37.19 -12.11 13.01
C HIS A 16 -36.46 -11.88 14.35
N THR A 17 -37.12 -11.11 15.21
CA THR A 17 -37.36 -11.33 16.65
C THR A 17 -36.26 -11.94 17.56
N ASN A 18 -35.73 -11.07 18.43
CA ASN A 18 -35.54 -11.22 19.88
C ASN A 18 -35.48 -12.63 20.48
N THR A 19 -34.32 -12.99 21.05
CA THR A 19 -34.25 -13.73 22.32
C THR A 19 -33.11 -13.18 23.19
N LYS A 20 -33.50 -12.76 24.40
CA LYS A 20 -32.64 -12.33 25.52
C LYS A 20 -32.27 -13.56 26.35
N THR A 21 -31.00 -13.71 26.69
CA THR A 21 -30.48 -14.45 27.86
C THR A 21 -29.04 -13.97 28.08
N SER A 22 -28.81 -13.03 29.01
CA SER A 22 -28.53 -13.21 30.45
C SER A 22 -27.18 -13.92 30.74
N THR A 23 -26.11 -13.19 31.03
CA THR A 23 -25.57 -12.74 32.35
C THR A 23 -24.66 -13.76 33.07
N THR A 24 -23.67 -13.22 33.79
CA THR A 24 -22.93 -13.75 34.99
C THR A 24 -21.67 -14.60 34.69
N ILE A 25 -20.42 -14.08 34.78
CA ILE A 25 -19.57 -13.65 35.92
C ILE A 25 -19.03 -14.83 36.76
N LEU A 26 -17.75 -14.68 37.20
CA LEU A 26 -17.00 -15.38 38.27
C LEU A 26 -16.17 -16.60 37.81
N ALA A 27 -14.95 -16.86 38.27
CA ALA A 27 -14.17 -16.28 39.37
C ALA A 27 -12.65 -16.50 39.20
N LYS A 28 -11.90 -15.49 39.65
CA LYS A 28 -10.71 -15.56 40.52
C LYS A 28 -10.23 -16.96 40.93
N ARG A 29 -8.95 -17.24 40.68
CA ARG A 29 -8.10 -18.01 41.60
C ARG A 29 -6.75 -17.33 41.78
N SER A 30 -6.61 -16.73 42.95
CA SER A 30 -5.36 -16.33 43.60
C SER A 30 -4.67 -17.57 44.19
N ALA A 31 -3.34 -17.60 44.20
CA ALA A 31 -2.54 -18.14 45.31
C ALA A 31 -1.04 -17.88 45.06
N THR A 32 -0.53 -16.92 45.83
CA THR A 32 0.80 -16.79 46.41
C THR A 32 1.57 -18.10 46.63
N ALA A 33 2.88 -18.08 46.31
CA ALA A 33 3.91 -18.74 47.11
C ALA A 33 5.26 -18.03 46.93
N THR A 34 5.74 -17.48 48.03
CA THR A 34 7.00 -16.76 48.22
C THR A 34 7.95 -17.68 48.98
N THR A 35 9.18 -17.89 48.51
CA THR A 35 10.43 -18.38 49.18
C THR A 35 11.28 -19.14 48.14
N ALA A 36 12.62 -19.22 48.16
CA ALA A 36 13.70 -18.56 48.86
C ALA A 36 14.97 -18.85 48.05
N THR A 37 15.80 -17.82 47.87
CA THR A 37 17.27 -17.84 47.77
C THR A 37 18.00 -19.17 47.54
N THR A 38 18.69 -19.29 46.40
CA THR A 38 20.03 -19.91 46.36
C THR A 38 20.90 -19.18 45.34
N SER A 39 21.84 -18.42 45.89
CA SER A 39 22.90 -17.71 45.18
C SER A 39 23.97 -18.70 44.70
N ILE A 40 24.18 -18.78 43.38
CA ILE A 40 25.35 -19.41 42.75
C ILE A 40 25.96 -18.37 41.79
N PRO A 41 27.29 -18.21 41.75
CA PRO A 41 27.92 -16.92 41.55
C PRO A 41 27.93 -16.47 40.09
N LYS A 42 27.87 -15.14 39.94
CA LYS A 42 28.10 -14.38 38.71
C LYS A 42 29.40 -14.82 38.05
N GLN A 43 29.31 -15.70 37.06
CA GLN A 43 30.32 -15.75 36.01
C GLN A 43 30.22 -14.45 35.23
N SER A 44 31.19 -13.58 35.51
CA SER A 44 31.57 -12.48 34.66
C SER A 44 31.96 -12.98 33.27
N SER A 45 31.61 -12.15 32.28
CA SER A 45 32.17 -12.07 30.93
C SER A 45 32.00 -13.29 30.02
N MET A 46 30.96 -13.25 29.18
CA MET A 46 31.16 -13.03 27.75
C MET A 46 29.95 -12.26 27.20
N SER A 47 30.27 -11.06 26.72
CA SER A 47 29.49 -10.13 25.91
C SER A 47 28.31 -10.74 25.14
N GLY A 48 27.17 -10.04 25.18
CA GLY A 48 25.91 -10.42 24.55
C GLY A 48 26.06 -11.04 23.17
N GLN A 49 25.98 -12.37 23.11
CA GLN A 49 25.82 -13.07 21.86
C GLN A 49 24.41 -12.78 21.35
N SER A 50 24.30 -12.22 20.14
CA SER A 50 23.01 -12.02 19.50
C SER A 50 22.30 -13.37 19.36
N LYS A 51 20.98 -13.40 19.62
CA LYS A 51 20.13 -14.61 19.59
C LYS A 51 20.27 -15.42 18.29
N HIS A 52 20.71 -14.75 17.22
CA HIS A 52 21.01 -15.33 15.93
C HIS A 52 22.42 -14.89 15.55
N ALA A 53 23.45 -15.65 15.93
CA ALA A 53 24.82 -15.42 15.45
C ALA A 53 24.85 -15.52 13.92
N ILE A 54 24.74 -14.38 13.23
CA ILE A 54 24.79 -14.26 11.76
C ILE A 54 25.95 -13.34 11.38
N LEU A 55 26.57 -13.64 10.25
CA LEU A 55 27.54 -12.75 9.63
C LEU A 55 26.81 -11.73 8.75
N ILE A 56 27.20 -10.47 8.88
CA ILE A 56 26.67 -9.37 8.07
C ILE A 56 27.83 -8.57 7.48
N PRO A 57 27.61 -7.82 6.38
CA PRO A 57 28.63 -6.93 5.84
C PRO A 57 29.11 -5.91 6.89
N SER A 58 30.42 -5.71 7.03
CA SER A 58 30.95 -4.75 8.01
C SER A 58 30.49 -3.32 7.73
N ALA A 59 30.30 -2.95 6.46
CA ALA A 59 29.76 -1.65 6.06
C ALA A 59 28.32 -1.47 6.58
N LEU A 60 27.48 -2.50 6.47
CA LEU A 60 26.13 -2.48 7.06
C LEU A 60 26.18 -2.34 8.58
N ASN A 61 27.07 -3.08 9.25
CA ASN A 61 27.22 -2.97 10.70
C ASN A 61 27.59 -1.53 11.13
N SER A 62 28.56 -0.92 10.46
CA SER A 62 28.94 0.47 10.69
C SER A 62 27.76 1.43 10.47
N LEU A 63 27.01 1.27 9.38
CA LEU A 63 25.84 2.10 9.09
C LEU A 63 24.78 2.01 10.21
N LEU A 64 24.47 0.80 10.66
CA LEU A 64 23.48 0.56 11.73
C LEU A 64 23.89 1.15 13.08
N HIS A 65 25.19 1.22 13.37
CA HIS A 65 25.71 1.91 14.56
C HIS A 65 25.70 3.43 14.42
N THR A 66 25.99 3.96 13.23
CA THR A 66 26.05 5.41 12.99
C THR A 66 24.70 6.10 12.95
N ASP A 67 23.67 5.47 12.39
CA ASP A 67 22.36 6.07 12.23
C ASP A 67 21.23 5.09 12.58
N LYS A 68 20.51 5.42 13.66
CA LYS A 68 19.36 4.64 14.14
C LYS A 68 18.22 4.60 13.12
N GLN A 69 18.13 5.55 12.19
CA GLN A 69 17.09 5.62 11.18
C GLN A 69 17.32 4.62 10.04
N ILE A 70 18.59 4.36 9.69
CA ILE A 70 18.99 3.42 8.63
C ILE A 70 18.36 2.04 8.83
N LYS A 71 18.33 1.57 10.08
CA LYS A 71 17.67 0.30 10.44
C LYS A 71 16.21 0.24 9.97
N TYR A 72 15.42 1.26 10.30
CA TYR A 72 14.00 1.30 9.95
C TYR A 72 13.80 1.45 8.45
N HIS A 73 14.66 2.24 7.80
CA HIS A 73 14.66 2.39 6.36
C HIS A 73 14.93 1.04 5.67
N PHE A 74 16.03 0.36 5.98
CA PHE A 74 16.36 -0.92 5.34
C PHE A 74 15.32 -2.00 5.63
N TYR A 75 14.82 -2.08 6.87
CA TYR A 75 13.72 -2.99 7.20
C TYR A 75 12.47 -2.72 6.34
N SER A 76 12.09 -1.45 6.19
CA SER A 76 10.95 -1.06 5.38
C SER A 76 11.17 -1.36 3.90
N LEU A 77 12.29 -0.89 3.35
CA LEU A 77 12.64 -1.02 1.94
C LEU A 77 12.72 -2.48 1.52
N GLY A 78 13.41 -3.33 2.29
CA GLY A 78 13.51 -4.76 1.98
C GLY A 78 12.19 -5.51 2.13
N GLY A 79 11.37 -5.15 3.13
CA GLY A 79 10.04 -5.74 3.30
C GLY A 79 9.06 -5.34 2.20
N ASP A 80 9.14 -4.10 1.71
CA ASP A 80 8.35 -3.61 0.57
C ASP A 80 8.83 -4.29 -0.73
N PHE A 81 10.15 -4.38 -0.94
CA PHE A 81 10.74 -5.07 -2.10
C PHE A 81 10.38 -6.55 -2.18
N ILE A 82 10.54 -7.33 -1.10
CA ILE A 82 10.24 -8.77 -1.14
C ILE A 82 8.78 -8.98 -1.58
N ARG A 83 7.86 -8.16 -1.09
CA ARG A 83 6.44 -8.23 -1.47
C ARG A 83 6.22 -7.82 -2.92
N LEU A 84 6.75 -6.67 -3.34
CA LEU A 84 6.58 -6.16 -4.70
C LEU A 84 7.21 -7.09 -5.75
N ALA A 85 8.46 -7.47 -5.54
CA ALA A 85 9.21 -8.29 -6.47
C ALA A 85 8.63 -9.72 -6.56
N SER A 86 8.14 -10.27 -5.44
CA SER A 86 7.35 -11.51 -5.48
C SER A 86 6.09 -11.36 -6.33
N TYR A 87 5.35 -10.26 -6.18
CA TYR A 87 4.18 -9.97 -7.00
C TYR A 87 4.52 -9.91 -8.50
N ARG A 88 5.62 -9.25 -8.86
CA ARG A 88 6.12 -9.14 -10.24
C ARG A 88 6.60 -10.48 -10.81
N ARG A 89 7.18 -11.37 -9.99
CA ARG A 89 7.69 -12.68 -10.43
C ARG A 89 6.59 -13.56 -11.03
N PHE A 90 5.38 -13.44 -10.49
CA PHE A 90 4.19 -14.15 -10.98
C PHE A 90 3.35 -13.32 -11.96
N LYS A 91 3.92 -12.31 -12.61
CA LYS A 91 3.20 -11.45 -13.56
C LYS A 91 2.45 -12.24 -14.64
N GLN A 92 3.01 -13.34 -15.12
CA GLN A 92 2.38 -14.20 -16.12
C GLN A 92 1.05 -14.80 -15.62
N LEU A 93 0.91 -15.03 -14.31
CA LEU A 93 -0.36 -15.50 -13.74
C LEU A 93 -1.47 -14.44 -13.81
N PHE A 94 -1.15 -13.15 -13.96
CA PHE A 94 -2.17 -12.11 -14.16
C PHE A 94 -2.88 -12.23 -15.51
N GLN A 95 -2.24 -12.84 -16.50
CA GLN A 95 -2.84 -13.00 -17.83
C GLN A 95 -3.85 -14.17 -17.89
N VAL A 96 -3.77 -15.10 -16.94
CA VAL A 96 -4.61 -16.32 -16.91
C VAL A 96 -5.57 -16.35 -15.72
N GLY A 97 -5.89 -15.20 -15.11
CA GLY A 97 -6.79 -15.10 -13.95
C GLY A 97 -6.19 -15.62 -12.63
N GLY A 98 -4.88 -15.87 -12.59
CA GLY A 98 -4.16 -16.40 -11.43
C GLY A 98 -3.79 -15.37 -10.37
N GLY A 99 -4.16 -14.10 -10.49
CA GLY A 99 -3.69 -13.10 -9.52
C GLY A 99 -4.25 -13.24 -8.11
N SER A 100 -5.33 -14.00 -7.90
CA SER A 100 -5.73 -14.42 -6.55
C SER A 100 -4.68 -15.30 -5.87
N LEU A 101 -4.04 -16.20 -6.64
CA LEU A 101 -2.94 -17.03 -6.17
C LEU A 101 -1.72 -16.18 -5.84
N VAL A 102 -1.44 -15.16 -6.66
CA VAL A 102 -0.31 -14.24 -6.42
C VAL A 102 -0.51 -13.47 -5.12
N LYS A 103 -1.72 -12.93 -4.88
CA LYS A 103 -2.05 -12.29 -3.60
C LYS A 103 -1.88 -13.25 -2.42
N GLN A 104 -2.38 -14.48 -2.55
CA GLN A 104 -2.25 -15.50 -1.51
C GLN A 104 -0.78 -15.86 -1.27
N PHE A 105 0.02 -16.02 -2.32
CA PHE A 105 1.45 -16.26 -2.24
C PHE A 105 2.16 -15.13 -1.49
N VAL A 106 1.94 -13.87 -1.87
CA VAL A 106 2.64 -12.73 -1.25
C VAL A 106 2.25 -12.55 0.22
N PHE A 107 0.97 -12.78 0.54
CA PHE A 107 0.48 -12.75 1.92
C PHE A 107 1.04 -13.91 2.75
N ASP A 108 1.04 -15.13 2.20
CA ASP A 108 1.55 -16.31 2.89
C ASP A 108 3.07 -16.28 3.01
N LEU A 109 3.83 -15.75 2.03
CA LEU A 109 5.27 -15.51 2.17
C LEU A 109 5.56 -14.60 3.37
N SER A 110 4.80 -13.50 3.51
CA SER A 110 4.96 -12.58 4.65
C SER A 110 4.66 -13.24 6.00
N THR A 111 3.71 -14.18 6.02
CA THR A 111 3.27 -14.93 7.19
C THR A 111 4.24 -16.06 7.52
N PHE A 112 4.69 -16.82 6.52
CA PHE A 112 5.75 -17.82 6.58
C PHE A 112 7.03 -17.23 7.18
N LEU A 113 7.49 -16.08 6.66
CA LEU A 113 8.64 -15.38 7.22
C LEU A 113 8.40 -14.89 8.66
N LYS A 114 7.15 -14.71 9.10
CA LYS A 114 6.85 -14.37 10.49
C LYS A 114 6.82 -15.59 11.40
N GLU A 115 6.32 -16.73 10.93
CA GLU A 115 6.12 -17.95 11.71
C GLU A 115 7.41 -18.77 11.80
N GLU A 116 7.98 -19.17 10.66
CA GLU A 116 9.16 -20.05 10.59
C GLU A 116 10.42 -19.39 11.12
N LEU A 117 10.57 -18.07 10.96
CA LEU A 117 11.75 -17.37 11.46
C LEU A 117 11.80 -17.25 12.99
N ASN A 118 10.71 -17.56 13.68
CA ASN A 118 10.67 -17.59 15.15
C ASN A 118 10.90 -18.99 15.73
N ASP A 119 10.75 -20.06 14.94
CA ASP A 119 11.03 -21.42 15.37
C ASP A 119 12.51 -21.78 15.14
N ILE A 120 13.33 -21.66 16.19
CA ILE A 120 14.78 -21.90 16.12
C ILE A 120 15.10 -23.35 15.74
N ASN A 121 14.18 -24.29 16.00
CA ASN A 121 14.39 -25.71 15.74
C ASN A 121 13.97 -26.14 14.33
N SER A 122 13.37 -25.23 13.54
CA SER A 122 12.92 -25.53 12.20
C SER A 122 14.10 -25.64 11.23
N LEU A 123 14.09 -26.66 10.36
CA LEU A 123 15.06 -26.80 9.26
C LEU A 123 15.12 -25.51 8.41
N ARG A 124 13.97 -24.85 8.24
CA ARG A 124 13.85 -23.62 7.45
C ARG A 124 14.47 -22.42 8.16
N HIS A 125 14.38 -22.35 9.49
CA HIS A 125 15.14 -21.37 10.27
C HIS A 125 16.64 -21.49 10.01
N HIS A 126 17.18 -22.71 10.01
CA HIS A 126 18.59 -22.96 9.71
C HIS A 126 18.97 -22.59 8.27
N GLN A 127 18.14 -22.94 7.28
CA GLN A 127 18.36 -22.55 5.89
C GLN A 127 18.37 -21.02 5.71
N LEU A 128 17.45 -20.32 6.34
CA LEU A 128 17.37 -18.85 6.26
C LEU A 128 18.55 -18.19 7.00
N LYS A 129 18.96 -18.74 8.14
CA LYS A 129 20.18 -18.30 8.84
C LYS A 129 21.42 -18.49 7.98
N ASN A 130 21.56 -19.66 7.34
CA ASN A 130 22.66 -19.96 6.43
C ASN A 130 22.63 -19.06 5.19
N PHE A 131 21.44 -18.78 4.64
CA PHE A 131 21.28 -17.81 3.57
C PHE A 131 21.84 -16.44 3.99
N LEU A 132 21.47 -15.90 5.15
CA LEU A 132 21.99 -14.60 5.58
C LEU A 132 23.50 -14.60 5.83
N THR A 133 24.05 -15.72 6.32
CA THR A 133 25.45 -15.82 6.74
C THR A 133 26.40 -16.19 5.60
N CYS A 134 25.93 -16.96 4.63
CA CYS A 134 26.75 -17.64 3.62
C CYS A 134 26.24 -17.43 2.18
N ASN A 135 25.38 -16.43 1.93
CA ASN A 135 24.94 -16.14 0.58
C ASN A 135 26.15 -15.74 -0.30
N LYS A 136 26.36 -16.50 -1.37
CA LYS A 136 27.47 -16.31 -2.31
C LYS A 136 27.53 -14.90 -2.89
N THR A 137 26.39 -14.32 -3.27
CA THR A 137 26.31 -12.96 -3.83
C THR A 137 26.77 -11.91 -2.82
N ILE A 138 26.40 -12.04 -1.55
CA ILE A 138 26.87 -11.14 -0.49
C ILE A 138 28.37 -11.32 -0.26
N LEU A 139 28.83 -12.57 -0.14
CA LEU A 139 30.24 -12.89 0.13
C LEU A 139 31.19 -12.44 -1.00
N GLU A 140 30.76 -12.51 -2.26
CA GLU A 140 31.56 -12.06 -3.40
C GLU A 140 31.63 -10.53 -3.49
N LYS A 141 30.58 -9.83 -3.07
CA LYS A 141 30.49 -8.37 -3.18
C LYS A 141 31.19 -7.64 -2.04
N GLU A 142 31.20 -8.24 -0.85
CA GLU A 142 31.62 -7.59 0.38
C GLU A 142 33.06 -7.94 0.74
N LYS A 143 33.88 -6.92 0.99
CA LYS A 143 35.29 -7.09 1.35
C LYS A 143 35.49 -7.69 2.74
N SER A 144 34.53 -7.52 3.64
CA SER A 144 34.61 -8.00 5.01
C SER A 144 33.23 -8.25 5.60
N MET A 145 33.15 -9.34 6.36
CA MET A 145 31.96 -9.74 7.10
C MET A 145 32.28 -9.71 8.59
N THR A 146 31.32 -9.33 9.41
CA THR A 146 31.44 -9.31 10.87
C THR A 146 30.26 -10.03 11.52
N LEU A 147 30.48 -10.57 12.71
CA LEU A 147 29.39 -11.15 13.51
C LEU A 147 28.50 -10.01 14.02
N CYS A 148 27.19 -10.14 13.83
CA CYS A 148 26.27 -9.09 14.29
C CYS A 148 26.15 -9.06 15.81
N ASP A 149 26.26 -7.85 16.39
CA ASP A 149 26.05 -7.56 17.80
C ASP A 149 24.63 -7.02 18.09
N HIS A 150 23.85 -6.71 17.06
CA HIS A 150 22.48 -6.24 17.24
C HIS A 150 21.48 -7.37 17.55
N HIS A 151 20.62 -7.15 18.54
CA HIS A 151 19.54 -8.07 18.93
C HIS A 151 18.28 -7.90 18.07
N PHE A 152 18.35 -8.21 16.78
CA PHE A 152 17.18 -8.26 15.92
C PHE A 152 16.74 -9.72 15.67
N GLY A 153 15.44 -9.95 15.53
CA GLY A 153 14.92 -11.24 15.09
C GLY A 153 15.33 -11.53 13.64
N LEU A 154 15.47 -12.81 13.29
CA LEU A 154 15.93 -13.24 11.97
C LEU A 154 15.11 -12.66 10.80
N LYS A 155 13.79 -12.50 10.98
CA LYS A 155 12.90 -11.80 10.04
C LYS A 155 13.34 -10.36 9.74
N ASN A 156 13.68 -9.63 10.79
CA ASN A 156 14.09 -8.23 10.63
C ASN A 156 15.43 -8.16 9.90
N TRP A 157 16.34 -9.09 10.19
CA TRP A 157 17.61 -9.20 9.47
C TRP A 157 17.43 -9.48 7.99
N LEU A 158 16.52 -10.38 7.63
CA LEU A 158 16.20 -10.64 6.23
C LEU A 158 15.78 -9.36 5.51
N TYR A 159 14.85 -8.60 6.07
CA TYR A 159 14.41 -7.34 5.45
C TYR A 159 15.52 -6.28 5.42
N ILE A 160 16.31 -6.15 6.51
CA ILE A 160 17.43 -5.20 6.56
C ILE A 160 18.47 -5.53 5.49
N ILE A 161 18.82 -6.81 5.30
CA ILE A 161 19.79 -7.22 4.29
C ILE A 161 19.28 -6.93 2.88
N PHE A 162 18.03 -7.28 2.56
CA PHE A 162 17.46 -6.92 1.26
C PHE A 162 17.40 -5.39 1.05
N GLY A 163 17.05 -4.62 2.08
CA GLY A 163 17.08 -3.17 2.02
C GLY A 163 18.47 -2.60 1.76
N TYR A 164 19.50 -3.16 2.40
CA TYR A 164 20.90 -2.79 2.17
C TYR A 164 21.36 -3.17 0.76
N MET A 165 21.02 -4.37 0.28
CA MET A 165 21.36 -4.82 -1.07
C MET A 165 20.76 -3.90 -2.13
N LEU A 166 19.50 -3.46 -1.98
CA LEU A 166 18.85 -2.55 -2.93
C LEU A 166 19.56 -1.20 -3.10
N GLN A 167 20.37 -0.80 -2.11
CA GLN A 167 21.12 0.46 -2.16
C GLN A 167 22.55 0.29 -2.71
N ASN A 168 23.13 -0.90 -2.56
CA ASN A 168 24.56 -1.10 -2.83
C ASN A 168 24.82 -2.07 -3.99
N TYR A 169 23.86 -2.92 -4.33
CA TYR A 169 23.99 -4.01 -5.29
C TYR A 169 23.16 -3.69 -6.54
N ASN A 170 23.44 -4.39 -7.64
CA ASN A 170 22.65 -4.24 -8.86
C ASN A 170 21.31 -4.99 -8.74
N GLU A 171 20.30 -4.57 -9.51
CA GLU A 171 18.95 -5.14 -9.44
C GLU A 171 18.93 -6.66 -9.71
N GLN A 172 19.81 -7.16 -10.57
CA GLN A 172 19.91 -8.58 -10.88
C GLN A 172 20.40 -9.42 -9.69
N GLU A 173 21.44 -8.95 -8.99
CA GLU A 173 22.00 -9.57 -7.79
C GLU A 173 20.93 -9.71 -6.69
N VAL A 174 20.14 -8.64 -6.47
CA VAL A 174 19.06 -8.66 -5.48
C VAL A 174 17.96 -9.64 -5.88
N ASN A 175 17.57 -9.66 -7.16
CA ASN A 175 16.55 -10.59 -7.66
C ASN A 175 16.99 -12.06 -7.53
N ASN A 176 18.25 -12.38 -7.83
CA ASN A 176 18.79 -13.73 -7.65
C ASN A 176 18.71 -14.19 -6.18
N CYS A 177 18.94 -13.29 -5.24
CA CYS A 177 18.79 -13.59 -3.81
C CYS A 177 17.33 -13.78 -3.40
N LEU A 178 16.41 -13.01 -3.99
CA LEU A 178 14.97 -13.21 -3.79
C LEU A 178 14.52 -14.57 -4.32
N ASP A 179 15.05 -15.03 -5.44
CA ASP A 179 14.70 -16.34 -6.00
C ASP A 179 15.05 -17.50 -5.07
N GLN A 180 16.20 -17.43 -4.39
CA GLN A 180 16.57 -18.40 -3.36
C GLN A 180 15.57 -18.39 -2.20
N LEU A 181 15.13 -17.21 -1.76
CA LEU A 181 14.11 -17.05 -0.73
C LEU A 181 12.75 -17.64 -1.15
N VAL A 182 12.34 -17.39 -2.40
CA VAL A 182 11.11 -17.94 -2.98
C VAL A 182 11.19 -19.46 -3.10
N SER A 183 12.35 -20.00 -3.50
CA SER A 183 12.58 -21.45 -3.54
C SER A 183 12.42 -22.08 -2.16
N MET A 184 13.07 -21.52 -1.13
CA MET A 184 12.92 -22.00 0.25
C MET A 184 11.46 -22.00 0.70
N TYR A 185 10.69 -20.97 0.35
CA TYR A 185 9.27 -20.88 0.65
C TYR A 185 8.44 -21.95 -0.09
N LEU A 186 8.65 -22.08 -1.41
CA LEU A 186 7.90 -23.03 -2.25
C LEU A 186 8.15 -24.48 -1.83
N GLU A 187 9.38 -24.83 -1.46
CA GLU A 187 9.70 -26.16 -0.91
C GLU A 187 8.97 -26.41 0.41
N ALA A 188 8.95 -25.42 1.31
CA ALA A 188 8.33 -25.54 2.63
C ALA A 188 6.79 -25.59 2.56
N ARG A 189 6.19 -24.95 1.57
CA ARG A 189 4.75 -24.92 1.33
C ARG A 189 4.32 -25.75 0.12
N SER A 190 5.14 -26.71 -0.31
CA SER A 190 4.88 -27.56 -1.49
C SER A 190 3.51 -28.25 -1.43
N ASN A 191 3.07 -28.63 -0.23
CA ASN A 191 1.76 -29.19 0.05
C ASN A 191 0.57 -28.23 -0.13
N ARG A 192 0.79 -26.90 -0.11
CA ARG A 192 -0.26 -25.89 -0.32
C ARG A 192 -0.46 -25.53 -1.79
N PHE A 193 0.52 -25.83 -2.64
CA PHE A 193 0.46 -25.58 -4.07
C PHE A 193 0.23 -26.89 -4.82
N SER A 194 -0.93 -27.51 -4.59
CA SER A 194 -1.36 -28.59 -5.48
C SER A 194 -1.72 -27.99 -6.84
N ILE A 195 -1.15 -28.51 -7.92
CA ILE A 195 -1.53 -28.17 -9.31
C ILE A 195 -3.04 -28.39 -9.53
N ASN A 196 -3.66 -29.25 -8.71
CA ASN A 196 -5.10 -29.51 -8.74
C ASN A 196 -5.94 -28.51 -7.93
N ASP A 197 -5.36 -27.84 -6.92
CA ASP A 197 -6.06 -26.84 -6.08
C ASP A 197 -5.96 -25.42 -6.65
N ILE A 198 -5.00 -25.20 -7.55
CA ILE A 198 -5.04 -24.02 -8.39
C ILE A 198 -6.36 -24.09 -9.14
N ARG A 199 -7.27 -23.13 -8.90
CA ARG A 199 -8.43 -22.89 -9.77
C ARG A 199 -7.89 -22.41 -11.11
N ILE A 200 -7.24 -23.32 -11.84
CA ILE A 200 -7.07 -23.22 -13.28
C ILE A 200 -8.50 -23.13 -13.76
N ILE A 201 -8.77 -22.10 -14.53
CA ILE A 201 -10.08 -21.85 -15.12
C ILE A 201 -10.34 -22.98 -16.10
N ARG A 202 -10.97 -24.04 -15.60
CA ARG A 202 -11.30 -25.25 -16.35
C ARG A 202 -12.78 -25.30 -16.74
N ASP A 203 -13.64 -24.53 -16.07
CA ASP A 203 -15.07 -24.48 -16.37
C ASP A 203 -15.33 -23.61 -17.61
N GLU A 204 -16.12 -24.14 -18.55
CA GLU A 204 -16.60 -23.44 -19.74
C GLU A 204 -17.32 -22.13 -19.38
N ARG A 205 -18.03 -22.10 -18.23
CA ARG A 205 -18.68 -20.89 -17.71
C ARG A 205 -17.66 -19.81 -17.39
N ASP A 206 -16.63 -20.13 -16.60
CA ASP A 206 -15.59 -19.17 -16.21
C ASP A 206 -14.83 -18.66 -17.44
N GLN A 207 -14.55 -19.53 -18.42
CA GLN A 207 -13.93 -19.16 -19.70
C GLN A 207 -14.78 -18.16 -20.47
N PHE A 208 -16.09 -18.40 -20.59
CA PHE A 208 -17.01 -17.48 -21.26
C PHE A 208 -17.12 -16.13 -20.55
N ILE A 209 -17.17 -16.14 -19.22
CA ILE A 209 -17.22 -14.91 -18.40
C ILE A 209 -15.97 -14.07 -18.66
N LEU A 210 -14.78 -14.69 -18.60
CA LEU A 210 -13.52 -14.00 -18.85
C LEU A 210 -13.39 -13.50 -20.27
N SER A 211 -13.73 -14.31 -21.28
CA SER A 211 -13.63 -13.88 -22.67
C SER A 211 -14.57 -12.70 -22.96
N THR A 212 -15.77 -12.69 -22.36
CA THR A 212 -16.71 -11.58 -22.48
C THR A 212 -16.20 -10.32 -21.80
N PHE A 213 -15.55 -10.46 -20.64
CA PHE A 213 -14.91 -9.35 -19.95
C PHE A 213 -13.73 -8.80 -20.74
N GLU A 214 -12.86 -9.66 -21.26
CA GLU A 214 -11.73 -9.28 -22.09
C GLU A 214 -12.18 -8.51 -23.34
N GLN A 215 -13.24 -8.99 -24.02
CA GLN A 215 -13.83 -8.27 -25.13
C GLN A 215 -14.33 -6.87 -24.72
N TYR A 216 -14.99 -6.76 -23.56
CA TYR A 216 -15.40 -5.45 -23.04
C TYR A 216 -14.21 -4.51 -22.82
N LEU A 217 -13.09 -5.00 -22.27
CA LEU A 217 -11.90 -4.19 -22.04
C LEU A 217 -11.28 -3.63 -23.33
N LEU A 218 -11.40 -4.39 -24.43
CA LEU A 218 -10.93 -3.97 -25.75
C LEU A 218 -11.88 -2.95 -26.39
N ASP A 219 -13.19 -3.16 -26.26
CA ASP A 219 -14.21 -2.38 -26.97
C ASP A 219 -14.57 -1.05 -26.30
N VAL A 220 -14.51 -0.97 -24.96
CA VAL A 220 -14.97 0.21 -24.24
C VAL A 220 -14.11 1.45 -24.57
N PRO A 221 -14.69 2.60 -24.95
CA PRO A 221 -13.91 3.80 -25.24
C PRO A 221 -13.27 4.40 -23.99
N VAL A 222 -12.18 5.15 -24.19
CA VAL A 222 -11.45 5.84 -23.13
C VAL A 222 -11.34 7.32 -23.50
N ARG A 223 -11.60 8.19 -22.52
CA ARG A 223 -11.52 9.65 -22.66
C ARG A 223 -10.07 10.13 -22.60
N ASN A 224 -9.33 9.87 -23.68
CA ASN A 224 -7.90 10.23 -23.77
C ASN A 224 -7.67 11.74 -23.68
N ASP A 225 -8.60 12.53 -24.19
CA ASP A 225 -8.64 13.98 -24.09
C ASP A 225 -8.64 14.44 -22.63
N LEU A 226 -9.44 13.77 -21.77
CA LEU A 226 -9.55 14.07 -20.34
C LEU A 226 -8.34 13.60 -19.52
N LEU A 227 -7.77 12.43 -19.87
CA LEU A 227 -6.65 11.83 -19.15
C LEU A 227 -5.30 12.48 -19.47
N TYR A 228 -5.08 12.83 -20.74
CA TYR A 228 -3.77 13.23 -21.25
C TYR A 228 -3.68 14.69 -21.69
N ASN A 229 -4.82 15.42 -21.74
CA ASN A 229 -4.88 16.81 -22.18
C ASN A 229 -4.15 17.02 -23.53
N ASP A 230 -4.38 16.11 -24.49
CA ASP A 230 -3.73 16.16 -25.82
C ASP A 230 -4.20 17.36 -26.66
N ASN A 231 -5.39 17.90 -26.36
CA ASN A 231 -5.91 19.11 -26.98
C ASN A 231 -5.23 20.31 -26.29
N GLY A 232 -4.13 20.80 -26.88
CA GLY A 232 -3.21 21.81 -26.34
C GLY A 232 -3.80 23.17 -25.92
N ASP A 233 -5.12 23.29 -25.80
CA ASP A 233 -5.83 24.50 -25.39
C ASP A 233 -5.99 24.64 -23.87
N ASN A 234 -5.97 23.53 -23.12
CA ASN A 234 -6.00 23.58 -21.65
C ASN A 234 -4.58 23.75 -21.09
N LYS A 235 -4.18 25.00 -20.86
CA LYS A 235 -3.01 25.39 -20.04
C LYS A 235 -3.13 25.01 -18.56
N ASP A 236 -4.17 24.31 -18.16
CA ASP A 236 -4.35 23.84 -16.80
C ASP A 236 -3.40 22.68 -16.53
N VAL A 237 -2.19 23.03 -16.09
CA VAL A 237 -1.25 22.12 -15.45
C VAL A 237 -1.98 21.46 -14.28
N ASN A 238 -2.21 20.15 -14.38
CA ASN A 238 -2.77 19.34 -13.28
C ASN A 238 -2.04 19.69 -11.98
N TYR A 239 -2.79 19.95 -10.93
CA TYR A 239 -2.21 20.35 -9.66
C TYR A 239 -3.00 19.78 -8.50
N ILE A 240 -2.33 19.65 -7.36
CA ILE A 240 -2.99 19.40 -6.07
C ILE A 240 -2.72 20.56 -5.13
N ILE A 241 -3.63 20.75 -4.18
CA ILE A 241 -3.47 21.70 -3.09
C ILE A 241 -3.35 20.90 -1.79
N LEU A 242 -2.27 21.14 -1.04
CA LEU A 242 -2.18 20.75 0.36
C LEU A 242 -2.84 21.85 1.22
N SER A 243 -3.58 21.47 2.26
CA SER A 243 -4.32 22.42 3.10
C SER A 243 -3.36 23.42 3.81
N ASN A 244 -3.89 24.50 4.40
CA ASN A 244 -3.16 25.69 4.88
C ASN A 244 -1.87 25.42 5.69
N ILE A 245 -0.73 25.25 5.02
CA ILE A 245 0.61 25.27 5.64
C ILE A 245 0.98 26.70 6.11
N LYS A 246 0.34 27.75 5.58
CA LYS A 246 0.80 29.15 5.70
C LYS A 246 0.55 29.91 7.01
N HIS A 247 -0.09 29.34 8.03
CA HIS A 247 -0.39 30.10 9.26
C HIS A 247 0.60 29.88 10.41
N HIS A 248 1.92 29.94 10.18
CA HIS A 248 2.89 30.02 11.31
C HIS A 248 4.17 30.83 11.05
N LYS A 249 4.22 31.73 10.04
CA LYS A 249 5.14 32.87 10.16
C LYS A 249 4.64 33.75 11.30
N HIS A 250 5.06 33.42 12.52
CA HIS A 250 4.93 34.31 13.66
C HIS A 250 5.51 35.66 13.23
N SER A 251 4.59 36.63 13.23
CA SER A 251 4.82 38.05 13.37
C SER A 251 6.01 38.32 14.29
N ASN A 252 7.21 38.31 13.72
CA ASN A 252 8.32 39.04 14.26
C ASN A 252 8.04 40.48 13.81
N LYS A 253 7.64 41.35 14.76
CA LYS A 253 7.04 42.67 14.51
C LYS A 253 7.93 43.68 13.75
N ASN A 254 9.08 43.29 13.22
CA ASN A 254 10.07 44.20 12.64
C ASN A 254 10.49 43.85 11.19
N ALA A 255 9.60 43.29 10.38
CA ALA A 255 9.83 43.18 8.93
C ALA A 255 8.71 43.88 8.14
N THR A 256 8.89 45.18 7.94
CA THR A 256 8.26 45.95 6.87
C THR A 256 8.72 45.38 5.52
N ILE A 257 8.03 44.35 5.03
CA ILE A 257 8.15 43.91 3.64
C ILE A 257 6.79 44.08 2.99
N ALA A 258 6.79 44.89 1.95
CA ALA A 258 5.66 45.32 1.15
C ALA A 258 4.64 44.20 0.91
N SER A 259 3.38 44.55 1.18
CA SER A 259 2.20 43.80 0.80
C SER A 259 2.10 43.71 -0.72
N ASN A 260 2.79 42.75 -1.34
CA ASN A 260 2.38 42.26 -2.65
C ASN A 260 1.06 41.50 -2.44
N LYS A 261 -0.02 42.11 -2.91
CA LYS A 261 -1.42 41.68 -2.81
C LYS A 261 -1.76 40.37 -3.57
N ASP A 262 -0.76 39.65 -4.08
CA ASP A 262 -0.94 38.42 -4.87
C ASP A 262 -0.32 37.15 -4.22
N ASN A 263 0.02 37.17 -2.93
CA ASN A 263 0.74 36.06 -2.27
C ASN A 263 -0.13 34.88 -1.75
N ASN A 264 -1.26 34.59 -2.40
CA ASN A 264 -2.07 33.38 -2.13
C ASN A 264 -1.44 32.07 -2.71
N THR A 265 -0.16 32.08 -3.08
CA THR A 265 0.43 31.17 -4.09
C THR A 265 1.41 30.09 -3.59
N THR A 266 1.31 29.46 -2.39
CA THR A 266 2.34 28.46 -1.99
C THR A 266 1.91 27.06 -1.52
N ASN A 267 0.68 26.59 -1.78
CA ASN A 267 0.37 25.16 -1.55
C ASN A 267 0.00 24.40 -2.84
N ARG A 268 0.05 25.07 -4.00
CA ARG A 268 -0.22 24.47 -5.29
C ARG A 268 1.01 23.68 -5.73
N ILE A 269 0.86 22.36 -5.80
CA ILE A 269 1.88 21.47 -6.33
C ILE A 269 1.48 21.14 -7.75
N ASN A 270 2.21 21.69 -8.72
CA ASN A 270 2.06 21.32 -10.12
C ASN A 270 2.52 19.88 -10.31
N LEU A 271 1.76 19.11 -11.05
CA LEU A 271 2.02 17.70 -11.32
C LEU A 271 2.62 17.50 -12.72
N PRO A 272 3.47 16.47 -12.92
CA PRO A 272 3.87 16.05 -14.26
C PRO A 272 2.66 15.56 -15.08
N LYS A 273 2.82 15.51 -16.41
CA LYS A 273 1.81 14.92 -17.29
C LYS A 273 1.62 13.44 -16.97
N LEU A 274 0.38 12.96 -17.07
CA LEU A 274 0.06 11.54 -16.90
C LEU A 274 0.72 10.71 -18.03
N PRO A 275 1.60 9.74 -17.74
CA PRO A 275 2.24 8.93 -18.76
C PRO A 275 1.24 7.99 -19.43
N LYS A 276 1.26 7.90 -20.76
CA LYS A 276 0.31 7.06 -21.50
C LYS A 276 0.61 5.57 -21.33
N ILE A 277 -0.41 4.80 -20.96
CA ILE A 277 -0.42 3.33 -21.05
C ILE A 277 -0.87 2.94 -22.47
N LYS A 278 -0.09 2.11 -23.17
CA LYS A 278 -0.33 1.74 -24.57
C LYS A 278 -1.24 0.53 -24.72
N ASP A 279 -1.11 -0.45 -23.82
CA ASP A 279 -1.95 -1.62 -23.72
C ASP A 279 -3.35 -1.18 -23.29
N LYS A 280 -4.29 -1.29 -24.25
CA LYS A 280 -5.68 -0.89 -24.07
C LYS A 280 -6.35 -1.65 -22.92
N SER A 281 -6.19 -2.97 -22.88
CA SER A 281 -6.82 -3.82 -21.85
C SER A 281 -6.31 -3.45 -20.47
N LEU A 282 -5.00 -3.24 -20.35
CA LEU A 282 -4.35 -2.83 -19.10
C LEU A 282 -4.78 -1.42 -18.67
N LEU A 283 -4.85 -0.46 -19.60
CA LEU A 283 -5.36 0.88 -19.34
C LEU A 283 -6.80 0.81 -18.83
N VAL A 284 -7.70 0.10 -19.51
CA VAL A 284 -9.10 -0.01 -19.07
C VAL A 284 -9.19 -0.65 -17.69
N LYS A 285 -8.50 -1.78 -17.43
CA LYS A 285 -8.45 -2.39 -16.09
C LYS A 285 -8.00 -1.40 -15.02
N SER A 286 -7.02 -0.55 -15.33
CA SER A 286 -6.51 0.45 -14.38
C SER A 286 -7.49 1.60 -14.07
N LEU A 287 -8.44 1.85 -14.98
CA LEU A 287 -9.52 2.83 -14.84
C LEU A 287 -10.80 2.20 -14.26
N MET A 288 -10.76 0.92 -13.88
CA MET A 288 -11.89 0.21 -13.28
C MET A 288 -11.63 -0.10 -11.82
N HIS A 289 -12.50 0.41 -10.94
CA HIS A 289 -12.48 -0.01 -9.54
C HIS A 289 -12.96 -1.45 -9.39
N LYS A 290 -12.44 -2.19 -8.40
CA LYS A 290 -12.79 -3.60 -8.16
C LYS A 290 -14.28 -3.86 -7.99
N GLU A 291 -15.06 -2.87 -7.55
CA GLU A 291 -16.52 -2.97 -7.38
C GLU A 291 -17.31 -2.79 -8.70
N PHE A 292 -16.65 -2.38 -9.79
CA PHE A 292 -17.32 -2.22 -11.10
C PHE A 292 -17.85 -3.54 -11.64
N TYR A 293 -17.31 -4.69 -11.20
CA TYR A 293 -17.87 -5.99 -11.57
C TYR A 293 -19.37 -6.11 -11.24
N ARG A 294 -19.87 -5.42 -10.19
CA ARG A 294 -21.30 -5.38 -9.87
C ARG A 294 -22.09 -4.52 -10.84
N VAL A 295 -21.46 -3.49 -11.39
CA VAL A 295 -22.08 -2.58 -12.35
C VAL A 295 -22.15 -3.21 -13.74
N LEU A 296 -21.15 -4.01 -14.11
CA LEU A 296 -21.17 -4.81 -15.35
C LEU A 296 -22.39 -5.75 -15.43
N LEU A 297 -22.92 -6.16 -14.27
CA LEU A 297 -24.09 -7.02 -14.11
C LEU A 297 -25.42 -6.27 -14.20
N ASP A 298 -25.42 -4.97 -14.52
CA ASP A 298 -26.67 -4.28 -14.89
C ASP A 298 -27.30 -4.98 -16.12
N PRO A 299 -28.59 -5.36 -16.09
CA PRO A 299 -29.24 -6.04 -17.22
C PRO A 299 -29.20 -5.26 -18.54
N ASN A 300 -29.01 -3.94 -18.49
CA ASN A 300 -28.91 -3.08 -19.66
C ASN A 300 -27.47 -2.95 -20.18
N HIS A 301 -26.48 -3.27 -19.35
CA HIS A 301 -25.08 -3.23 -19.72
C HIS A 301 -24.73 -4.38 -20.68
N TYR A 302 -23.78 -4.15 -21.59
CA TYR A 302 -23.33 -5.13 -22.59
C TYR A 302 -22.99 -6.48 -21.95
N PHE A 303 -22.22 -6.46 -20.88
CA PHE A 303 -21.79 -7.65 -20.15
C PHE A 303 -22.99 -8.39 -19.53
N GLY A 304 -23.89 -7.69 -18.81
CA GLY A 304 -25.12 -8.27 -18.25
C GLY A 304 -26.01 -8.91 -19.32
N LYS A 305 -26.20 -8.26 -20.47
CA LYS A 305 -26.95 -8.82 -21.61
C LYS A 305 -26.33 -10.12 -22.13
N LYS A 306 -25.00 -10.19 -22.26
CA LYS A 306 -24.30 -11.40 -22.69
C LYS A 306 -24.48 -12.56 -21.69
N MET A 307 -24.46 -12.28 -20.39
CA MET A 307 -24.69 -13.27 -19.35
C MET A 307 -26.13 -13.81 -19.39
N LEU A 308 -27.12 -12.93 -19.45
CA LEU A 308 -28.53 -13.32 -19.59
C LEU A 308 -28.79 -14.11 -20.88
N GLY A 309 -28.14 -13.76 -21.99
CA GLY A 309 -28.22 -14.50 -23.25
C GLY A 309 -27.68 -15.93 -23.19
N ARG A 310 -26.89 -16.28 -22.17
CA ARG A 310 -26.44 -17.65 -21.85
C ARG A 310 -27.23 -18.30 -20.72
N ASN A 311 -28.33 -17.69 -20.28
CA ASN A 311 -29.09 -18.09 -19.09
C ASN A 311 -28.26 -18.10 -17.80
N TYR A 312 -27.22 -17.28 -17.69
CA TYR A 312 -26.48 -17.12 -16.44
C TYR A 312 -27.20 -16.12 -15.52
N SER A 313 -27.19 -16.42 -14.22
CA SER A 313 -27.66 -15.49 -13.18
C SER A 313 -26.81 -14.22 -13.17
N LEU A 314 -27.40 -13.08 -12.76
CA LEU A 314 -26.68 -11.83 -12.54
C LEU A 314 -26.30 -11.63 -11.05
N ASP A 315 -26.30 -12.68 -10.24
CA ASP A 315 -25.84 -12.63 -8.85
C ASP A 315 -24.33 -12.30 -8.80
N PRO A 316 -23.93 -11.19 -8.15
CA PRO A 316 -22.52 -10.82 -8.00
C PRO A 316 -21.60 -11.92 -7.44
N GLN A 317 -22.10 -12.87 -6.63
CA GLN A 317 -21.24 -13.92 -6.06
C GLN A 317 -20.61 -14.80 -7.14
N ASP A 318 -21.33 -15.04 -8.24
CA ASP A 318 -20.87 -15.85 -9.37
C ASP A 318 -19.74 -15.19 -10.17
N TYR A 319 -19.55 -13.87 -10.02
CA TYR A 319 -18.60 -13.07 -10.80
C TYR A 319 -17.40 -12.58 -9.98
N SER A 320 -17.16 -13.21 -8.82
CA SER A 320 -16.02 -12.89 -7.97
C SER A 320 -14.66 -13.02 -8.67
N LEU A 321 -14.57 -13.78 -9.77
CA LEU A 321 -13.38 -13.88 -10.60
C LEU A 321 -13.02 -12.54 -11.26
N ILE A 322 -14.01 -11.76 -11.73
CA ILE A 322 -13.78 -10.42 -12.32
C ILE A 322 -13.33 -9.43 -11.25
N ARG A 323 -13.95 -9.50 -10.06
CA ARG A 323 -13.52 -8.70 -8.90
C ARG A 323 -12.06 -8.97 -8.55
N LYS A 324 -11.66 -10.25 -8.54
CA LYS A 324 -10.29 -10.66 -8.26
C LYS A 324 -9.33 -10.12 -9.31
N GLU A 325 -9.69 -10.24 -10.60
CA GLU A 325 -8.91 -9.75 -11.73
C GLU A 325 -8.62 -8.25 -11.63
N LEU A 326 -9.64 -7.45 -11.32
CA LEU A 326 -9.48 -6.01 -11.13
C LEU A 326 -8.64 -5.67 -9.87
N SER A 327 -8.87 -6.40 -8.77
CA SER A 327 -8.22 -6.10 -7.50
C SER A 327 -6.69 -6.25 -7.51
N ILE A 328 -6.12 -6.96 -8.50
CA ILE A 328 -4.69 -7.25 -8.56
C ILE A 328 -3.88 -5.96 -8.71
N LEU A 329 -4.37 -5.02 -9.52
CA LEU A 329 -3.68 -3.77 -9.82
C LEU A 329 -3.60 -2.88 -8.57
N ASP A 330 -4.71 -2.67 -7.87
CA ASP A 330 -4.78 -2.02 -6.56
C ASP A 330 -3.65 -2.52 -5.62
N GLY A 331 -3.60 -3.83 -5.35
CA GLY A 331 -2.60 -4.40 -4.44
C GLY A 331 -1.15 -4.29 -4.93
N LEU A 332 -0.90 -4.33 -6.25
CA LEU A 332 0.43 -4.12 -6.82
C LEU A 332 0.85 -2.65 -6.71
N GLY A 333 -0.10 -1.74 -6.94
CA GLY A 333 0.08 -0.30 -6.88
C GLY A 333 0.50 0.14 -5.49
N ASP A 334 -0.23 -0.26 -4.46
CA ASP A 334 0.09 0.04 -3.06
C ASP A 334 1.53 -0.39 -2.70
N LEU A 335 1.91 -1.63 -3.03
CA LEU A 335 3.26 -2.13 -2.78
C LEU A 335 4.35 -1.32 -3.51
N PHE A 336 4.09 -0.94 -4.76
CA PHE A 336 5.01 -0.14 -5.54
C PHE A 336 5.18 1.26 -4.97
N LEU A 337 4.08 1.94 -4.69
CA LEU A 337 4.07 3.28 -4.09
C LEU A 337 4.79 3.30 -2.73
N ALA A 338 4.56 2.28 -1.90
CA ALA A 338 5.24 2.14 -0.60
C ALA A 338 6.76 1.96 -0.74
N GLN A 339 7.21 1.17 -1.72
CA GLN A 339 8.64 0.97 -2.00
C GLN A 339 9.29 2.27 -2.49
N GLU A 340 8.71 2.94 -3.49
CA GLU A 340 9.26 4.18 -4.04
C GLU A 340 9.26 5.33 -3.03
N THR A 341 8.22 5.40 -2.17
CA THR A 341 8.19 6.31 -1.03
C THR A 341 9.39 6.08 -0.11
N SER A 342 9.64 4.83 0.27
CA SER A 342 10.73 4.49 1.19
C SER A 342 12.10 4.82 0.60
N LYS A 343 12.28 4.55 -0.70
CA LYS A 343 13.50 4.84 -1.45
C LYS A 343 13.77 6.34 -1.54
N LEU A 344 12.79 7.12 -1.97
CA LEU A 344 12.94 8.56 -2.15
C LEU A 344 13.23 9.29 -0.83
N ILE A 345 12.48 9.00 0.24
CA ILE A 345 12.71 9.66 1.53
C ILE A 345 14.16 9.42 1.99
N TYR A 346 14.68 8.20 1.84
CA TYR A 346 16.06 7.89 2.22
C TYR A 346 17.11 8.66 1.40
N GLU A 347 16.94 8.71 0.07
CA GLU A 347 17.84 9.47 -0.79
C GLU A 347 17.87 10.95 -0.41
N LEU A 348 16.71 11.54 -0.10
CA LEU A 348 16.61 12.95 0.31
C LEU A 348 17.17 13.20 1.72
N ILE A 349 17.18 12.21 2.62
CA ILE A 349 17.89 12.29 3.91
C ILE A 349 19.40 12.23 3.68
N CYS A 350 19.86 11.30 2.85
CA CYS A 350 21.29 11.10 2.59
C CYS A 350 21.90 12.33 1.89
N GLN A 351 21.15 12.95 0.99
CA GLN A 351 21.48 14.25 0.45
C GLN A 351 21.14 15.32 1.49
N LYS A 352 22.02 15.53 2.48
CA LYS A 352 21.86 16.40 3.67
C LYS A 352 21.28 17.81 3.44
N ASN A 353 21.14 18.25 2.18
CA ASN A 353 20.63 19.55 1.78
C ASN A 353 19.13 19.57 1.39
N HIS A 354 18.46 18.42 1.26
CA HIS A 354 17.07 18.39 0.74
C HIS A 354 15.99 18.31 1.81
N ILE A 355 16.10 17.40 2.79
CA ILE A 355 15.12 17.30 3.89
C ILE A 355 15.84 16.99 5.20
N ASN A 356 15.67 17.85 6.21
CA ASN A 356 16.23 17.62 7.54
C ASN A 356 15.28 16.79 8.41
N ILE A 357 15.36 15.45 8.31
CA ILE A 357 14.53 14.53 9.10
C ILE A 357 15.24 14.21 10.42
N ASN A 358 14.95 15.00 11.46
CA ASN A 358 15.59 14.87 12.78
C ASN A 358 15.08 13.69 13.62
N SER A 359 14.04 12.96 13.19
CA SER A 359 13.47 11.87 14.00
C SER A 359 12.88 10.71 13.19
N SER A 360 12.95 9.50 13.77
CA SER A 360 12.27 8.32 13.25
C SER A 360 10.75 8.52 13.13
N THR A 361 10.15 9.30 14.03
CA THR A 361 8.73 9.66 14.00
C THR A 361 8.41 10.46 12.74
N THR A 362 9.21 11.47 12.41
CA THR A 362 9.04 12.29 11.20
C THR A 362 9.15 11.44 9.93
N TYR A 363 10.14 10.53 9.86
CA TYR A 363 10.26 9.59 8.75
C TYR A 363 8.99 8.75 8.55
N GLN A 364 8.51 8.11 9.63
CA GLN A 364 7.31 7.27 9.57
C GLN A 364 6.07 8.08 9.21
N LEU A 365 5.97 9.32 9.68
CA LEU A 365 4.88 10.21 9.34
C LEU A 365 4.87 10.63 7.88
N LEU A 366 6.02 11.00 7.30
CA LEU A 366 6.10 11.28 5.87
C LEU A 366 5.67 10.07 5.04
N LYS A 367 6.15 8.87 5.41
CA LYS A 367 5.73 7.63 4.77
C LYS A 367 4.22 7.43 4.85
N ILE A 368 3.62 7.61 6.03
CA ILE A 368 2.17 7.48 6.24
C ILE A 368 1.42 8.51 5.40
N MET A 369 1.86 9.78 5.38
CA MET A 369 1.15 10.83 4.67
C MET A 369 1.19 10.63 3.15
N LEU A 370 2.34 10.25 2.60
CA LEU A 370 2.49 9.92 1.18
C LEU A 370 1.67 8.70 0.76
N ALA A 371 1.32 7.82 1.69
CA ALA A 371 0.55 6.61 1.45
C ALA A 371 -0.92 6.72 1.90
N THR A 372 -1.43 7.94 2.13
CA THR A 372 -2.85 8.12 2.50
C THR A 372 -3.76 8.10 1.29
N ASN A 373 -4.92 7.44 1.42
CA ASN A 373 -6.02 7.53 0.46
C ASN A 373 -6.44 8.98 0.19
N THR A 374 -6.28 9.88 1.15
CA THR A 374 -6.50 11.32 0.97
C THR A 374 -5.60 11.91 -0.11
N LEU A 375 -4.31 11.59 -0.09
CA LEU A 375 -3.38 12.05 -1.11
C LEU A 375 -3.63 11.34 -2.45
N MET A 376 -3.86 10.03 -2.44
CA MET A 376 -4.17 9.26 -3.65
C MET A 376 -5.44 9.77 -4.32
N ALA A 377 -6.49 10.06 -3.56
CA ALA A 377 -7.73 10.65 -4.06
C ALA A 377 -7.50 12.03 -4.68
N LYS A 378 -6.63 12.87 -4.10
CA LYS A 378 -6.25 14.16 -4.71
C LYS A 378 -5.56 13.96 -6.06
N LEU A 379 -4.67 12.98 -6.17
CA LEU A 379 -4.00 12.64 -7.43
C LEU A 379 -4.98 12.07 -8.46
N THR A 380 -5.85 11.14 -8.06
CA THR A 380 -6.95 10.59 -8.89
C THR A 380 -7.83 11.71 -9.45
N LYS A 381 -8.21 12.69 -8.62
CA LYS A 381 -9.00 13.84 -9.04
C LYS A 381 -8.24 14.73 -10.00
N ALA A 382 -6.98 15.06 -9.69
CA ALA A 382 -6.15 15.93 -10.53
C ALA A 382 -5.88 15.34 -11.92
N TYR A 383 -5.89 14.01 -12.06
CA TYR A 383 -5.72 13.31 -13.34
C TYR A 383 -7.03 12.77 -13.95
N ASN A 384 -8.18 13.05 -13.33
CA ASN A 384 -9.49 12.56 -13.77
C ASN A 384 -9.58 11.04 -14.00
N LEU A 385 -8.79 10.22 -13.29
CA LEU A 385 -8.72 8.78 -13.54
C LEU A 385 -10.08 8.09 -13.36
N TYR A 386 -10.85 8.54 -12.36
CA TYR A 386 -12.20 8.06 -12.05
C TYR A 386 -13.25 8.36 -13.14
N GLN A 387 -12.92 9.20 -14.12
CA GLN A 387 -13.76 9.57 -15.26
C GLN A 387 -13.16 9.15 -16.62
N GLY A 388 -12.02 8.46 -16.61
CA GLY A 388 -11.31 8.11 -17.85
C GLY A 388 -12.04 7.08 -18.72
N LEU A 389 -12.92 6.27 -18.12
CA LEU A 389 -13.70 5.26 -18.82
C LEU A 389 -14.97 5.86 -19.42
N ASP A 390 -15.16 5.73 -20.73
CA ASP A 390 -16.35 6.26 -21.40
C ASP A 390 -17.48 5.23 -21.46
N ASP A 391 -18.00 4.88 -20.29
CA ASP A 391 -19.13 3.96 -20.13
C ASP A 391 -20.26 4.66 -19.38
N SER A 392 -21.37 4.93 -20.06
CA SER A 392 -22.47 5.72 -19.52
C SER A 392 -23.18 5.03 -18.35
N ILE A 393 -23.25 3.70 -18.34
CA ILE A 393 -23.90 2.95 -17.26
C ILE A 393 -22.99 2.95 -16.04
N ILE A 394 -21.70 2.66 -16.23
CA ILE A 394 -20.70 2.68 -15.17
C ILE A 394 -20.61 4.07 -14.54
N ASN A 395 -20.43 5.11 -15.35
CA ASN A 395 -20.30 6.49 -14.87
C ASN A 395 -21.54 6.96 -14.09
N LYS A 396 -22.74 6.62 -14.59
CA LYS A 396 -24.00 6.95 -13.89
C LYS A 396 -24.14 6.23 -12.55
N ARG A 397 -23.82 4.94 -12.50
CA ARG A 397 -23.91 4.13 -11.27
C ARG A 397 -22.88 4.57 -10.24
N ILE A 398 -21.64 4.84 -10.64
CA ILE A 398 -20.58 5.33 -9.74
C ILE A 398 -20.97 6.67 -9.12
N ALA A 399 -21.41 7.62 -9.94
CA ALA A 399 -21.83 8.93 -9.47
C ALA A 399 -22.93 8.84 -8.41
N LYS A 400 -23.84 7.86 -8.51
CA LYS A 400 -24.94 7.70 -7.56
C LYS A 400 -24.57 6.89 -6.32
N GLU A 401 -23.79 5.82 -6.47
CA GLU A 401 -23.62 4.80 -5.43
C GLU A 401 -22.29 4.91 -4.67
N TRP A 402 -21.22 5.40 -5.31
CA TRP A 402 -19.89 5.42 -4.71
C TRP A 402 -19.30 6.82 -4.57
N LEU A 403 -19.61 7.74 -5.49
CA LEU A 403 -19.09 9.11 -5.50
C LEU A 403 -20.17 10.22 -5.56
N PRO A 404 -21.29 10.12 -4.82
CA PRO A 404 -22.36 11.12 -4.88
C PRO A 404 -21.91 12.49 -4.41
N PHE A 405 -21.05 12.57 -3.39
CA PHE A 405 -20.59 13.85 -2.88
C PHE A 405 -19.54 14.46 -3.81
N THR A 406 -18.59 13.66 -4.30
CA THR A 406 -17.55 14.14 -5.22
C THR A 406 -18.12 14.55 -6.59
N ILE A 407 -19.08 13.80 -7.15
CA ILE A 407 -19.57 14.03 -8.52
C ILE A 407 -20.83 14.88 -8.56
N LEU A 408 -21.78 14.65 -7.64
CA LEU A 408 -23.09 15.30 -7.64
C LEU A 408 -23.20 16.39 -6.57
N GLY A 409 -22.28 16.45 -5.60
CA GLY A 409 -22.42 17.30 -4.42
C GLY A 409 -23.50 16.83 -3.44
N GLU A 410 -23.98 15.59 -3.61
CA GLU A 410 -25.10 15.02 -2.86
C GLU A 410 -24.59 14.10 -1.74
N THR A 411 -25.33 14.01 -0.63
CA THR A 411 -25.10 12.95 0.35
C THR A 411 -25.60 11.61 -0.21
N PRO A 412 -24.93 10.48 0.07
CA PRO A 412 -25.38 9.18 -0.40
C PRO A 412 -26.85 8.93 -0.03
N PRO A 413 -27.67 8.31 -0.92
CA PRO A 413 -29.10 8.10 -0.66
C PRO A 413 -29.40 7.24 0.59
N HIS A 414 -28.41 6.51 1.09
CA HIS A 414 -28.50 5.72 2.33
C HIS A 414 -27.97 6.46 3.57
N SER A 415 -27.75 7.79 3.52
CA SER A 415 -27.35 8.57 4.70
C SER A 415 -28.49 8.79 5.70
N GLU A 416 -29.74 8.59 5.29
CA GLU A 416 -30.89 8.64 6.22
C GLU A 416 -31.00 7.35 7.06
N SER A 417 -30.52 6.21 6.56
CA SER A 417 -30.21 5.07 7.42
C SER A 417 -28.95 5.40 8.21
N SER A 418 -28.99 5.15 9.52
CA SER A 418 -28.02 5.48 10.58
C SER A 418 -26.53 5.13 10.37
N ASP A 419 -26.14 4.68 9.19
CA ASP A 419 -24.81 4.15 8.89
C ASP A 419 -23.75 5.25 8.69
N TRP A 420 -24.15 6.47 8.29
CA TRP A 420 -23.24 7.61 8.12
C TRP A 420 -23.46 8.64 9.24
N GLN A 421 -22.48 8.81 10.12
CA GLN A 421 -22.55 9.68 11.29
C GLN A 421 -22.05 11.10 11.01
N SER A 422 -21.29 11.34 9.93
CA SER A 422 -20.77 12.69 9.59
C SER A 422 -20.36 12.88 8.12
N LYS A 423 -20.23 14.15 7.69
CA LYS A 423 -19.64 14.52 6.38
C LYS A 423 -18.20 14.01 6.23
N ASP A 424 -17.45 13.91 7.33
CA ASP A 424 -16.08 13.39 7.31
C ASP A 424 -16.04 11.90 6.98
N GLU A 425 -17.02 11.11 7.41
CA GLU A 425 -17.09 9.69 7.07
C GLU A 425 -17.39 9.46 5.59
N ILE A 426 -18.32 10.24 5.02
CA ILE A 426 -18.60 10.23 3.58
C ILE A 426 -17.33 10.57 2.80
N ARG A 427 -16.63 11.64 3.21
CA ARG A 427 -15.36 12.04 2.60
C ARG A 427 -14.32 10.92 2.67
N ILE A 428 -14.13 10.29 3.84
CA ILE A 428 -13.14 9.21 4.02
C ILE A 428 -13.47 8.02 3.13
N TYR A 429 -14.75 7.67 3.00
CA TYR A 429 -15.20 6.59 2.14
C TYR A 429 -14.92 6.87 0.65
N GLU A 430 -15.28 8.06 0.17
CA GLU A 430 -14.98 8.44 -1.22
C GLU A 430 -13.47 8.56 -1.47
N GLU A 431 -12.69 9.03 -0.49
CA GLU A 431 -11.22 9.04 -0.58
C GLU A 431 -10.64 7.63 -0.71
N GLU A 432 -11.18 6.65 0.02
CA GLU A 432 -10.80 5.24 -0.11
C GLU A 432 -11.13 4.71 -1.52
N PHE A 433 -12.36 4.94 -2.01
CA PHE A 433 -12.75 4.52 -3.35
C PHE A 433 -11.92 5.18 -4.46
N LEU A 434 -11.60 6.47 -4.32
CA LEU A 434 -10.80 7.21 -5.30
C LEU A 434 -9.31 6.84 -5.26
N GLY A 435 -8.77 6.50 -4.08
CA GLY A 435 -7.36 6.16 -3.93
C GLY A 435 -6.95 4.96 -4.79
N ASP A 436 -7.81 3.94 -4.82
CA ASP A 436 -7.62 2.70 -5.59
C ASP A 436 -7.37 2.94 -7.09
N PHE A 437 -7.91 4.01 -7.69
CA PHE A 437 -7.69 4.33 -9.11
C PHE A 437 -6.25 4.73 -9.39
N PHE A 438 -5.66 5.58 -8.55
CA PHE A 438 -4.27 6.01 -8.73
C PHE A 438 -3.32 4.83 -8.51
N GLU A 439 -3.59 4.02 -7.49
CA GLU A 439 -2.83 2.79 -7.23
C GLU A 439 -2.90 1.83 -8.42
N SER A 440 -4.10 1.57 -8.94
CA SER A 440 -4.30 0.69 -10.09
C SER A 440 -3.63 1.22 -11.36
N TYR A 441 -3.67 2.53 -11.59
CA TYR A 441 -2.97 3.18 -12.70
C TYR A 441 -1.45 3.02 -12.59
N MET A 442 -0.89 3.25 -11.41
CA MET A 442 0.54 3.10 -11.18
C MET A 442 0.99 1.65 -11.31
N ALA A 443 0.16 0.69 -10.91
CA ALA A 443 0.41 -0.73 -11.13
C ALA A 443 0.42 -1.10 -12.62
N ALA A 444 -0.55 -0.61 -13.39
CA ALA A 444 -0.61 -0.81 -14.83
C ALA A 444 0.61 -0.19 -15.54
N LEU A 445 0.96 1.05 -15.19
CA LEU A 445 2.15 1.71 -15.71
C LEU A 445 3.43 0.95 -15.34
N LEU A 446 3.54 0.42 -14.11
CA LEU A 446 4.67 -0.40 -13.68
C LEU A 446 4.75 -1.71 -14.49
N ILE A 447 3.61 -2.33 -14.81
CA ILE A 447 3.55 -3.56 -15.59
C ILE A 447 4.07 -3.34 -17.02
N GLU A 448 3.71 -2.23 -17.64
CA GLU A 448 4.04 -1.92 -19.03
C GLU A 448 5.39 -1.21 -19.19
N GLN A 449 5.63 -0.16 -18.39
CA GLN A 449 6.77 0.75 -18.51
C GLN A 449 7.40 1.03 -17.14
N PRO A 450 8.14 0.06 -16.54
CA PRO A 450 8.63 0.17 -15.17
C PRO A 450 9.45 1.43 -14.87
N GLU A 451 10.35 1.83 -15.78
CA GLU A 451 11.20 3.00 -15.59
C GLU A 451 10.43 4.32 -15.68
N VAL A 452 9.41 4.38 -16.54
CA VAL A 452 8.50 5.53 -16.63
C VAL A 452 7.68 5.64 -15.35
N ALA A 453 7.16 4.53 -14.84
CA ALA A 453 6.43 4.49 -13.56
C ALA A 453 7.29 5.01 -12.40
N LYS A 454 8.53 4.50 -12.27
CA LYS A 454 9.50 4.94 -11.25
C LYS A 454 9.79 6.44 -11.35
N SER A 455 10.13 6.93 -12.54
CA SER A 455 10.45 8.35 -12.76
C SER A 455 9.27 9.26 -12.45
N PHE A 456 8.07 8.89 -12.91
CA PHE A 456 6.85 9.67 -12.73
C PHE A 456 6.45 9.83 -11.26
N ILE A 457 6.38 8.72 -10.51
CA ILE A 457 6.00 8.79 -9.10
C ILE A 457 7.06 9.49 -8.25
N ARG A 458 8.34 9.29 -8.57
CA ARG A 458 9.45 9.97 -7.91
C ARG A 458 9.33 11.48 -8.04
N GLU A 459 8.99 11.98 -9.22
CA GLU A 459 8.78 13.41 -9.45
C GLU A 459 7.61 13.96 -8.63
N ILE A 460 6.47 13.26 -8.62
CA ILE A 460 5.30 13.63 -7.80
C ILE A 460 5.67 13.68 -6.32
N TYR A 461 6.23 12.61 -5.78
CA TYR A 461 6.57 12.52 -4.36
C TYR A 461 7.66 13.51 -3.96
N HIS A 462 8.63 13.78 -4.82
CA HIS A 462 9.65 14.79 -4.54
C HIS A 462 9.00 16.17 -4.37
N ARG A 463 8.13 16.57 -5.31
CA ARG A 463 7.42 17.86 -5.23
C ARG A 463 6.54 17.96 -3.98
N ILE A 464 5.86 16.87 -3.61
CA ILE A 464 5.03 16.82 -2.40
C ILE A 464 5.86 16.91 -1.14
N LEU A 465 6.96 16.15 -1.05
CA LEU A 465 7.84 16.15 0.10
C LEU A 465 8.43 17.54 0.35
N MET A 466 8.91 18.22 -0.70
CA MET A 466 9.45 19.58 -0.58
C MET A 466 8.46 20.55 0.08
N VAL A 467 7.17 20.44 -0.25
CA VAL A 467 6.11 21.27 0.35
C VAL A 467 5.76 20.80 1.77
N MET A 468 5.61 19.48 1.99
CA MET A 468 5.31 18.93 3.32
C MET A 468 6.36 19.29 4.38
N THR A 469 7.62 19.41 3.95
CA THR A 469 8.77 19.62 4.84
C THR A 469 9.16 21.09 5.00
N GLU A 470 8.39 22.03 4.44
CA GLU A 470 8.60 23.48 4.64
C GLU A 470 8.52 23.88 6.12
N THR A 471 7.70 23.18 6.91
CA THR A 471 7.61 23.36 8.36
C THR A 471 7.62 21.97 8.98
N LEU A 472 8.60 21.68 9.83
CA LEU A 472 8.75 20.40 10.50
C LEU A 472 8.71 20.56 12.02
N PRO A 473 8.29 19.55 12.77
CA PRO A 473 8.50 19.53 14.21
C PRO A 473 10.00 19.69 14.57
N PRO A 474 10.36 20.46 15.61
CA PRO A 474 9.48 20.97 16.68
C PRO A 474 8.79 22.31 16.38
N ASP A 475 8.99 22.93 15.21
CA ASP A 475 8.38 24.24 14.86
C ASP A 475 6.85 24.22 14.93
N ILE A 476 6.27 23.01 14.86
CA ILE A 476 4.84 22.73 14.97
C ILE A 476 4.62 21.35 15.61
N THR A 477 3.45 21.12 16.22
CA THR A 477 3.09 19.79 16.71
C THR A 477 2.85 18.80 15.56
N TYR A 478 3.11 17.51 15.75
CA TYR A 478 2.83 16.47 14.76
C TYR A 478 1.35 16.43 14.34
N GLN A 479 0.43 16.71 15.28
CA GLN A 479 -1.00 16.72 15.00
C GLN A 479 -1.40 17.89 14.11
N THR A 480 -0.91 19.10 14.41
CA THR A 480 -1.19 20.28 13.58
C THR A 480 -0.52 20.14 12.22
N TRP A 481 0.71 19.64 12.16
CA TRP A 481 1.45 19.41 10.92
C TRP A 481 0.69 18.48 9.96
N THR A 482 0.28 17.30 10.46
CA THR A 482 -0.43 16.31 9.64
C THR A 482 -1.83 16.80 9.23
N SER A 483 -2.52 17.52 10.11
CA SER A 483 -3.82 18.12 9.80
C SER A 483 -3.69 19.24 8.77
N ASN A 484 -2.64 20.05 8.83
CA ASN A 484 -2.39 21.10 7.83
C ASN A 484 -2.13 20.50 6.45
N ILE A 485 -1.42 19.38 6.36
CA ILE A 485 -1.10 18.74 5.09
C ILE A 485 -2.30 17.99 4.49
N LEU A 486 -2.96 17.15 5.29
CA LEU A 486 -4.00 16.23 4.84
C LEU A 486 -5.43 16.75 5.02
N GLY A 487 -5.61 17.84 5.77
CA GLY A 487 -6.92 18.36 6.15
C GLY A 487 -7.66 17.46 7.14
N ARG A 488 -6.95 16.57 7.85
CA ARG A 488 -7.48 15.69 8.90
C ARG A 488 -6.37 15.17 9.80
N ASN A 489 -6.72 14.77 11.02
CA ASN A 489 -5.79 14.12 11.93
C ASN A 489 -5.61 12.64 11.54
N ILE A 490 -4.36 12.20 11.41
CA ILE A 490 -4.02 10.78 11.20
C ILE A 490 -4.06 9.97 12.51
N TYR A 491 -3.90 10.64 13.65
CA TYR A 491 -4.10 10.06 14.96
C TYR A 491 -5.59 10.14 15.27
N ARG A 492 -6.34 9.05 15.09
CA ARG A 492 -7.68 8.99 15.70
C ARG A 492 -7.49 9.22 17.20
N LYS A 493 -8.25 10.15 17.80
CA LYS A 493 -8.39 10.19 19.25
C LYS A 493 -8.75 8.76 19.68
N LYS A 494 -7.96 8.15 20.58
CA LYS A 494 -8.51 7.07 21.41
C LYS A 494 -9.76 7.69 22.01
N SER A 495 -10.93 7.20 21.63
CA SER A 495 -12.20 7.61 22.20
C SER A 495 -12.02 7.67 23.71
N GLU A 496 -12.17 8.89 24.23
CA GLU A 496 -12.21 9.18 25.65
C GLU A 496 -13.15 8.14 26.28
N SER A 497 -12.66 7.53 27.36
CA SER A 497 -13.37 6.60 28.21
C SER A 497 -14.85 6.96 28.27
N ILE A 498 -15.72 6.00 27.91
CA ILE A 498 -17.10 5.98 28.34
C ILE A 498 -17.04 6.10 29.87
N GLN A 499 -17.30 7.29 30.40
CA GLN A 499 -17.67 7.44 31.79
C GLN A 499 -19.03 6.75 31.90
N CYS A 500 -19.04 5.69 32.72
CA CYS A 500 -20.21 4.90 33.05
C CYS A 500 -21.32 5.75 33.66
#